data_AF-A0A9P6TRF4-F1
#
_entry.id   AF-A0A9P6TRF4-F1
#
_cell.length_a   1.000
_cell.length_b   1.000
_cell.length_c   1.000
_cell.angle_alpha   90.00
_cell.angle_beta   90.00
_cell.angle_gamma   90.00
#
_symmetry.space_group_name_H-M   'P 1'
#
loop_
_entity.id
_entity.type
_entity.pdbx_description
1 polymer ?
#
loop_
_entity_poly.entity_id
_entity_poly.type
_entity_poly.pdbx_seq_one_letter_code
_entity_poly.pdbx_strand_id
1 'polypeptide(L)'
;MRKSKKTGQDDESRINVLKRMSNKLQQRSLVQKVFASVSANANDALLKRDLVKNDILEKLEIDGDMQDTLTYISCTKNVVLVTLDYAALTTDPNDLLLFLQNNLSISTVIVDNFPHTNDINNYSAKDPINNPNRRKLFDCRKGTYQLL
;
A
#
# COMPACT_ATOMS: atom_id res chain seq x y z
N MET A 1 1.79 23.51 7.75
CA MET A 1 2.12 22.91 6.45
C MET A 1 3.64 22.91 6.30
N ARG A 2 4.31 21.75 6.41
CA ARG A 2 5.77 21.68 6.19
C ARG A 2 5.99 20.81 4.95
N LYS A 3 6.07 21.45 3.79
CA LYS A 3 6.63 20.80 2.60
C LYS A 3 8.10 20.55 2.92
N SER A 4 8.56 19.31 2.83
CA SER A 4 9.99 19.06 2.74
C SER A 4 10.51 19.79 1.51
N LYS A 5 11.68 20.41 1.63
CA LYS A 5 12.43 20.98 0.51
C LYS A 5 12.48 19.90 -0.58
N LYS A 6 12.20 20.26 -1.83
CA LYS A 6 12.48 19.46 -3.03
C LYS A 6 14.00 19.22 -3.07
N THR A 7 14.49 18.36 -2.20
CA THR A 7 15.67 17.58 -2.50
C THR A 7 15.17 16.68 -3.62
N GLY A 8 15.78 16.74 -4.79
CA GLY A 8 15.58 15.69 -5.76
C GLY A 8 15.94 14.41 -5.02
N GLN A 9 14.94 13.70 -4.50
CA GLN A 9 15.13 12.33 -4.08
C GLN A 9 15.58 11.65 -5.35
N ASP A 10 16.88 11.40 -5.40
CA ASP A 10 17.53 10.74 -6.49
C ASP A 10 16.73 9.48 -6.83
N ASP A 11 16.36 9.35 -8.10
CA ASP A 11 15.47 8.28 -8.54
C ASP A 11 16.07 6.91 -8.18
N GLU A 12 17.39 6.81 -8.13
CA GLU A 12 18.11 5.63 -7.65
C GLU A 12 17.78 5.30 -6.19
N SER A 13 17.79 6.29 -5.30
CA SER A 13 17.39 6.10 -3.89
C SER A 13 15.95 5.61 -3.78
N ARG A 14 15.03 6.14 -4.60
CA ARG A 14 13.63 5.70 -4.62
C ARG A 14 13.50 4.27 -5.14
N ILE A 15 14.20 3.95 -6.24
CA ILE A 15 14.26 2.60 -6.82
C ILE A 15 14.78 1.61 -5.78
N ASN A 16 15.86 1.95 -5.08
CA ASN A 16 16.47 1.09 -4.07
C ASN A 16 15.52 0.79 -2.90
N VAL A 17 14.76 1.78 -2.44
CA VAL A 17 13.75 1.58 -1.40
C VAL A 17 12.61 0.68 -1.88
N LEU A 18 12.05 0.96 -3.06
CA LEU A 18 10.95 0.18 -3.64
C LEU A 18 11.38 -1.27 -3.91
N LYS A 19 12.58 -1.51 -4.46
CA LYS A 19 13.14 -2.86 -4.64
C LYS A 19 13.24 -3.61 -3.32
N ARG A 20 13.72 -2.98 -2.25
CA ARG A 20 13.78 -3.61 -0.92
C ARG A 20 12.39 -3.96 -0.37
N MET A 21 11.40 -3.10 -0.59
CA MET A 21 10.02 -3.35 -0.18
C MET A 21 9.40 -4.51 -0.98
N SER A 22 9.56 -4.52 -2.30
CA SER A 22 9.12 -5.59 -3.19
C SER A 22 9.73 -6.94 -2.82
N ASN A 23 11.05 -6.97 -2.58
CA ASN A 23 11.75 -8.19 -2.18
C ASN A 23 11.22 -8.75 -0.86
N LYS A 24 10.88 -7.89 0.11
CA LYS A 24 10.27 -8.34 1.38
C LYS A 24 8.90 -8.98 1.13
N LEU A 25 8.06 -8.36 0.31
CA LEU A 25 6.75 -8.92 -0.02
C LEU A 25 6.89 -10.29 -0.71
N GLN A 26 7.82 -10.44 -1.65
CA GLN A 26 8.05 -11.69 -2.37
C GLN A 26 8.67 -12.77 -1.50
N GLN A 27 9.75 -12.47 -0.78
CA GLN A 27 10.55 -13.47 -0.08
C GLN A 27 9.99 -13.81 1.30
N ARG A 28 9.39 -12.85 2.00
CA ARG A 28 8.87 -13.04 3.35
C ARG A 28 7.37 -13.25 3.36
N SER A 29 6.63 -12.37 2.68
CA SER A 29 5.17 -12.44 2.65
C SER A 29 4.62 -13.38 1.57
N LEU A 30 5.51 -13.96 0.75
CA LEU A 30 5.22 -14.97 -0.29
C LEU A 30 4.11 -14.55 -1.27
N VAL A 31 4.06 -13.27 -1.62
CA VAL A 31 3.04 -12.76 -2.54
C VAL A 31 3.28 -13.25 -3.96
N GLN A 32 2.20 -13.50 -4.70
CA GLN A 32 2.24 -13.92 -6.11
C GLN A 32 2.48 -12.74 -7.05
N LYS A 33 1.98 -11.56 -6.67
CA LYS A 33 2.01 -10.33 -7.45
C LYS A 33 2.41 -9.16 -6.55
N VAL A 34 3.28 -8.30 -7.03
CA VAL A 34 3.74 -7.09 -6.33
C VAL A 34 3.35 -5.88 -7.16
N PHE A 35 2.70 -4.91 -6.53
CA PHE A 35 2.39 -3.63 -7.15
C PHE A 35 2.92 -2.49 -6.29
N ALA A 36 3.34 -1.39 -6.92
CA ALA A 36 3.84 -0.23 -6.19
C ALA A 36 3.53 1.09 -6.89
N SER A 37 3.02 2.06 -6.13
CA SER A 37 2.98 3.46 -6.55
C SER A 37 4.34 4.10 -6.33
N VAL A 38 5.03 4.48 -7.40
CA VAL A 38 6.36 5.13 -7.30
C VAL A 38 6.26 6.48 -6.60
N SER A 39 5.21 7.25 -6.91
CA SER A 39 5.01 8.59 -6.39
C SER A 39 3.52 8.87 -6.26
N ALA A 40 2.93 8.51 -5.12
CA ALA A 40 1.55 8.83 -4.80
C ALA A 40 1.47 9.84 -3.65
N ASN A 41 0.52 10.78 -3.74
CA ASN A 41 0.18 11.61 -2.59
C ASN A 41 -0.64 10.77 -1.61
N ALA A 42 -0.30 10.83 -0.32
CA ALA A 42 -1.04 10.11 0.71
C ALA A 42 -2.51 10.56 0.84
N ASN A 43 -2.86 11.73 0.30
CA ASN A 43 -4.24 12.24 0.25
C ASN A 43 -4.98 11.87 -1.05
N ASP A 44 -4.29 11.31 -2.04
CA ASP A 44 -4.96 10.84 -3.26
C ASP A 44 -5.69 9.54 -2.96
N ALA A 45 -6.97 9.51 -3.33
CA ALA A 45 -7.82 8.34 -3.21
C ALA A 45 -7.20 7.14 -3.94
N LEU A 46 -7.21 5.97 -3.32
CA LEU A 46 -6.64 4.73 -3.87
C LEU A 46 -7.08 4.46 -5.32
N LEU A 47 -8.36 4.69 -5.63
CA LEU A 47 -8.93 4.46 -6.96
C LEU A 47 -8.38 5.41 -8.04
N LYS A 48 -7.72 6.50 -7.65
CA LYS A 48 -7.24 7.57 -8.55
C LYS A 48 -5.71 7.72 -8.55
N ARG A 49 -4.98 6.84 -7.86
CA ARG A 49 -3.50 6.86 -7.87
C ARG A 49 -2.97 6.34 -9.19
N ASP A 50 -1.79 6.82 -9.60
CA ASP A 50 -1.06 6.34 -10.78
C ASP A 50 -1.85 6.41 -12.10
N LEU A 51 -2.75 7.39 -12.25
CA LEU A 51 -3.42 7.67 -13.54
C LEU A 51 -2.45 8.12 -14.63
N VAL A 52 -1.30 8.67 -14.23
CA VAL A 52 -0.19 9.00 -15.11
C VAL A 52 0.93 8.02 -14.77
N LYS A 53 1.38 7.25 -15.76
CA LYS A 53 2.47 6.28 -15.59
C LYS A 53 3.77 7.00 -15.25
N ASN A 54 4.58 6.34 -14.44
CA ASN A 54 5.89 6.83 -14.01
C ASN A 54 6.98 5.92 -14.57
N ASP A 55 7.90 6.46 -15.38
CA ASP A 55 8.96 5.71 -16.06
C ASP A 55 9.89 4.93 -15.11
N ILE A 56 9.94 5.30 -13.82
CA ILE A 56 10.68 4.55 -12.80
C ILE A 56 10.10 3.14 -12.61
N LEU A 57 8.82 2.93 -12.90
CA LEU A 57 8.15 1.62 -12.80
C LEU A 57 8.87 0.57 -13.64
N GLU A 58 9.37 0.95 -14.82
CA GLU A 58 10.12 0.06 -15.74
C GLU A 58 11.46 -0.42 -15.16
N LYS A 59 11.99 0.27 -14.14
CA LYS A 59 13.23 -0.08 -13.46
C LYS A 59 13.02 -1.01 -12.26
N LEU A 60 11.77 -1.37 -11.98
CA LEU A 60 11.35 -2.21 -10.86
C LEU A 60 10.90 -3.58 -11.37
N GLU A 61 11.29 -4.64 -10.68
CA GLU A 61 10.84 -6.02 -10.95
C GLU A 61 9.50 -6.27 -10.22
N ILE A 62 8.45 -5.58 -10.67
CA ILE A 62 7.09 -5.64 -10.10
C ILE A 62 6.04 -5.79 -11.20
N ASP A 63 4.82 -6.14 -10.82
CA ASP A 63 3.70 -6.44 -11.72
C ASP A 63 2.89 -5.20 -12.13
N GLY A 64 3.21 -4.02 -11.58
CA GLY A 64 2.62 -2.75 -12.00
C GLY A 64 2.40 -1.77 -10.86
N ASP A 65 1.55 -0.78 -11.11
CA ASP A 65 1.17 0.27 -10.16
C ASP A 65 -0.25 0.06 -9.58
N MET A 66 -0.83 1.09 -8.97
CA MET A 66 -2.17 1.00 -8.38
C MET A 66 -3.26 0.76 -9.44
N GLN A 67 -3.14 1.28 -10.66
CA GLN A 67 -4.12 1.02 -11.73
C GLN A 67 -4.03 -0.43 -12.21
N ASP A 68 -2.83 -0.99 -12.25
CA ASP A 68 -2.61 -2.40 -12.57
C ASP A 68 -3.16 -3.30 -11.44
N THR A 69 -3.03 -2.85 -10.18
CA THR A 69 -3.65 -3.51 -9.01
C THR A 69 -5.17 -3.58 -9.14
N LEU A 70 -5.83 -2.48 -9.50
CA LEU A 70 -7.29 -2.42 -9.69
C LEU A 70 -7.74 -3.35 -10.82
N THR A 71 -7.00 -3.35 -11.93
CA THR A 71 -7.23 -4.27 -13.05
C THR A 71 -7.15 -5.72 -12.58
N TYR A 72 -6.07 -6.08 -11.87
CA TYR A 72 -5.86 -7.42 -11.36
C TYR A 72 -6.98 -7.88 -10.41
N ILE A 73 -7.38 -7.01 -9.49
CA ILE A 73 -8.47 -7.24 -8.54
C ILE A 73 -9.81 -7.45 -9.26
N SER A 74 -10.06 -6.71 -10.34
CA SER A 74 -11.30 -6.83 -11.12
C SER A 74 -11.40 -8.17 -11.87
N CYS A 75 -10.25 -8.73 -12.28
CA CYS A 75 -10.17 -9.97 -13.05
C CYS A 75 -9.98 -11.22 -12.16
N THR A 76 -9.64 -11.06 -10.89
CA THR A 76 -9.25 -12.16 -10.00
C THR A 76 -10.24 -12.33 -8.87
N LYS A 77 -10.67 -13.57 -8.60
CA LYS A 77 -11.53 -13.88 -7.45
C LYS A 77 -10.68 -14.21 -6.22
N ASN A 78 -11.20 -13.89 -5.03
CA ASN A 78 -10.60 -14.22 -3.74
C ASN A 78 -9.16 -13.67 -3.58
N VAL A 79 -8.98 -12.39 -3.87
CA VAL A 79 -7.69 -11.71 -3.69
C VAL A 79 -7.39 -11.57 -2.20
N VAL A 80 -6.12 -11.81 -1.84
CA VAL A 80 -5.55 -11.48 -0.53
C VAL A 80 -4.62 -10.30 -0.75
N LEU A 81 -4.97 -9.15 -0.17
CA LEU A 81 -4.16 -7.95 -0.26
C LEU A 81 -3.15 -7.94 0.88
N VAL A 82 -1.86 -7.81 0.57
CA VAL A 82 -0.78 -7.76 1.56
C VAL A 82 -0.07 -6.41 1.50
N THR A 83 0.13 -5.78 2.66
CA THR A 83 0.76 -4.45 2.76
C THR A 83 1.83 -4.48 3.85
N LEU A 84 2.93 -3.75 3.67
CA LEU A 84 4.06 -3.76 4.62
C LEU A 84 3.78 -3.00 5.93
N ASP A 85 2.86 -2.04 5.87
CA ASP A 85 2.29 -1.41 7.04
C ASP A 85 0.90 -0.84 6.68
N TYR A 86 0.23 -0.22 7.64
CA TYR A 86 -1.07 0.39 7.42
C TYR A 86 -1.00 1.58 6.46
N ALA A 87 0.01 2.44 6.62
CA ALA A 87 0.19 3.65 5.84
C ALA A 87 0.63 3.38 4.38
N ALA A 88 1.21 2.21 4.12
CA ALA A 88 1.64 1.73 2.82
C ALA A 88 0.46 1.50 1.88
N LEU A 89 -0.74 1.22 2.44
CA LEU A 89 -1.98 1.21 1.67
C LEU A 89 -2.58 2.62 1.64
N THR A 90 -3.06 3.10 2.79
CA THR A 90 -3.66 4.42 2.90
C THR A 90 -3.60 4.93 4.34
N THR A 91 -3.60 6.25 4.48
CA THR A 91 -3.74 6.90 5.79
C THR A 91 -5.15 7.43 6.05
N ASP A 92 -6.08 7.20 5.11
CA ASP A 92 -7.47 7.63 5.18
C ASP A 92 -8.40 6.42 5.37
N PRO A 93 -8.98 6.24 6.57
CA PRO A 93 -9.93 5.16 6.85
C PRO A 93 -11.19 5.17 5.95
N ASN A 94 -11.62 6.33 5.47
CA ASN A 94 -12.79 6.43 4.59
C ASN A 94 -12.43 6.03 3.17
N ASP A 95 -11.24 6.40 2.70
CA ASP A 95 -10.72 5.93 1.41
C ASP A 95 -10.55 4.41 1.41
N LEU A 96 -10.05 3.83 2.52
CA LEU A 96 -10.01 2.37 2.68
C LEU A 96 -11.39 1.73 2.59
N LEU A 97 -12.39 2.31 3.26
CA LEU A 97 -13.77 1.80 3.21
C LEU A 97 -14.30 1.77 1.78
N LEU A 98 -14.17 2.90 1.06
CA LEU A 98 -14.60 3.00 -0.33
C LEU A 98 -13.84 2.02 -1.21
N PHE A 99 -12.52 1.91 -1.04
CA PHE A 99 -11.71 0.97 -1.79
C PHE A 99 -12.18 -0.47 -1.63
N LEU A 100 -12.41 -0.93 -0.39
CA LEU A 100 -12.86 -2.31 -0.14
C LEU A 100 -14.30 -2.57 -0.60
N GLN A 101 -15.19 -1.57 -0.50
CA GLN A 101 -16.57 -1.68 -1.00
C GLN A 101 -16.64 -1.76 -2.53
N ASN A 102 -15.73 -1.08 -3.24
CA ASN A 102 -15.66 -1.14 -4.70
C ASN A 102 -14.96 -2.41 -5.21
N ASN A 103 -14.23 -3.13 -4.34
CA ASN A 103 -13.38 -4.25 -4.73
C ASN A 103 -13.73 -5.51 -3.93
N LEU A 104 -14.94 -6.04 -4.15
CA LEU A 104 -15.48 -7.18 -3.39
C LEU A 104 -14.74 -8.51 -3.61
N SER A 105 -13.86 -8.60 -4.61
CA SER A 105 -12.98 -9.75 -4.81
C SER A 105 -11.89 -9.85 -3.75
N ILE A 106 -11.58 -8.76 -3.03
CA ILE A 106 -10.66 -8.78 -1.89
C ILE A 106 -11.35 -9.50 -0.73
N SER A 107 -10.84 -10.69 -0.41
CA SER A 107 -11.33 -11.51 0.70
C SER A 107 -10.71 -11.10 2.03
N THR A 108 -9.43 -10.73 1.99
CA THR A 108 -8.55 -10.62 3.14
C THR A 108 -7.54 -9.49 2.92
N VAL A 109 -7.26 -8.75 3.99
CA VAL A 109 -6.20 -7.74 4.06
C VAL A 109 -5.21 -8.16 5.14
N ILE A 110 -3.95 -8.33 4.77
CA ILE A 110 -2.85 -8.65 5.66
C ILE A 110 -1.92 -7.45 5.75
N VAL A 111 -1.64 -7.01 6.97
CA VAL A 111 -0.66 -5.96 7.26
C VAL A 111 0.56 -6.62 7.90
N ASP A 112 1.62 -6.77 7.12
CA ASP A 112 2.91 -7.39 7.50
C ASP A 112 3.85 -6.37 8.15
N ASN A 113 3.51 -5.98 9.38
CA ASN A 113 4.32 -5.14 10.26
C ASN A 113 5.46 -5.90 10.94
N PHE A 114 5.73 -7.15 10.54
CA PHE A 114 6.74 -8.00 11.18
C PHE A 114 8.11 -7.32 11.37
N PRO A 115 8.70 -6.57 10.40
CA PRO A 115 10.02 -5.99 10.60
C PRO A 115 10.04 -4.80 11.56
N HIS A 116 8.88 -4.28 11.96
CA HIS A 116 8.76 -3.11 12.82
C HIS A 116 8.22 -3.46 14.21
N THR A 117 7.24 -4.36 14.29
CA THR A 117 6.57 -4.72 15.56
C THR A 117 6.56 -6.22 15.84
N ASN A 118 7.15 -7.06 14.98
CA ASN A 118 7.00 -8.52 15.00
C ASN A 118 5.54 -9.02 14.89
N ASP A 119 4.64 -8.17 14.39
CA ASP A 119 3.23 -8.53 14.23
C ASP A 119 2.82 -8.64 12.76
N ILE A 120 2.00 -9.65 12.48
CA ILE A 120 1.27 -9.77 11.21
C ILE A 120 -0.21 -9.72 11.56
N ASN A 121 -0.90 -8.71 11.03
CA ASN A 121 -2.33 -8.55 11.27
C ASN A 121 -3.11 -9.04 10.06
N ASN A 122 -4.04 -9.96 10.29
CA ASN A 122 -4.90 -10.53 9.25
C ASN A 122 -6.35 -10.15 9.50
N TYR A 123 -6.98 -9.51 8.53
CA TYR A 123 -8.38 -9.12 8.57
C TYR A 123 -9.13 -9.69 7.37
N SER A 124 -10.31 -10.27 7.61
CA SER A 124 -11.29 -10.38 6.52
C SER A 124 -11.63 -8.98 6.03
N ALA A 125 -11.73 -8.75 4.72
CA ALA A 125 -12.07 -7.44 4.16
C ALA A 125 -13.42 -6.89 4.69
N LYS A 126 -14.32 -7.77 5.13
CA LYS A 126 -15.59 -7.38 5.76
C LYS A 126 -15.41 -6.75 7.14
N ASP A 127 -14.35 -7.07 7.88
CA ASP A 127 -14.08 -6.52 9.21
C ASP A 127 -13.82 -5.01 9.14
N PRO A 128 -12.83 -4.48 8.39
CA PRO A 128 -12.70 -3.05 8.22
C PRO A 128 -13.94 -2.44 7.54
N ILE A 129 -14.72 -3.12 6.70
CA ILE A 129 -15.97 -2.51 6.19
C ILE A 129 -17.00 -2.28 7.31
N ASN A 130 -17.20 -3.25 8.20
CA ASN A 130 -18.27 -3.22 9.20
C ASN A 130 -17.84 -2.63 10.55
N ASN A 131 -16.53 -2.58 10.84
CA ASN A 131 -15.98 -2.18 12.11
C ASN A 131 -15.14 -0.89 11.99
N PRO A 132 -15.68 0.28 12.40
CA PRO A 132 -14.96 1.54 12.35
C PRO A 132 -13.65 1.54 13.15
N ASN A 133 -13.58 0.82 14.27
CA ASN A 133 -12.37 0.76 15.09
C ASN A 133 -11.22 0.04 14.37
N ARG A 134 -11.54 -0.94 13.53
CA ARG A 134 -10.55 -1.63 12.68
C ARG A 134 -10.05 -0.71 11.57
N ARG A 135 -10.93 0.06 10.93
CA ARG A 135 -10.49 1.05 9.93
C ARG A 135 -9.61 2.14 10.52
N LYS A 136 -9.89 2.57 11.75
CA LYS A 136 -9.08 3.59 12.43
C LYS A 136 -7.62 3.18 12.64
N LEU A 137 -7.27 1.89 12.56
CA LEU A 137 -5.87 1.46 12.56
C LEU A 137 -5.09 2.01 11.35
N PHE A 138 -5.78 2.27 10.23
CA PHE A 138 -5.21 2.91 9.05
C PHE A 138 -5.10 4.43 9.17
N ASP A 139 -5.65 5.04 10.23
CA ASP A 139 -5.40 6.44 10.55
C ASP A 139 -4.02 6.61 11.21
N CYS A 140 -2.97 6.36 10.43
CA CYS A 140 -1.59 6.40 10.87
C CYS A 140 -0.99 7.82 10.81
N ARG A 141 -1.81 8.88 10.84
CA ARG A 141 -1.33 10.28 10.90
C ARG A 141 -0.78 10.68 12.27
N LYS A 142 -0.05 9.79 12.95
CA LYS A 142 0.84 10.19 14.03
C LYS A 142 2.17 10.56 13.39
N GLY A 143 2.66 11.77 13.67
CA GLY A 143 3.93 12.26 13.15
C GLY A 143 5.03 11.23 13.32
N THR A 144 5.95 11.17 12.37
CA THR A 144 7.15 10.34 12.40
C THR A 144 7.71 10.26 13.82
N TYR A 145 7.91 9.05 14.35
CA TYR A 145 8.81 8.87 15.47
C TYR A 145 10.16 9.42 15.03
N GLN A 146 10.49 10.62 15.50
CA GLN A 146 11.85 11.12 15.43
C GLN A 146 12.62 10.27 16.44
N LEU A 147 13.49 9.40 15.93
CA LEU A 147 14.51 8.74 16.72
C LEU A 147 15.29 9.86 17.44
N LEU A 148 15.12 9.95 18.75
CA LEU A 148 16.04 10.64 19.65
C LEU A 148 17.29 9.78 19.82
#